data_AF-N0AU72-F1
#
_entry.id   AF-N0AU72-F1
#
_cell.length_a   1.000
_cell.length_b   1.000
_cell.length_c   1.000
_cell.angle_alpha   90.00
_cell.angle_beta   90.00
_cell.angle_gamma   90.00
#
_symmetry.space_group_name_H-M   'P 1'
#
loop_
_entity.id
_entity.type
_entity.pdbx_description
1 polymer ?
#
loop_
_entity_poly.entity_id
_entity_poly.type
_entity_poly.pdbx_seq_one_letter_code
_entity_poly.pdbx_strand_id
1 'polypeptide(L)' 'MSPSLVKMWISLAGMGFMFLSLIFIYFSRFKLKGIFRIFTAIIAYALMIMAGLLILFVVLSGPTID' A
#
# COMPACT_ATOMS: atom_id res chain seq x y z
N MET A 1 -12.90 6.99 -18.10
CA MET A 1 -13.36 6.19 -16.93
C MET A 1 -14.24 7.10 -16.09
N SER A 2 -15.35 6.60 -15.51
CA SER A 2 -16.09 7.40 -14.54
C SER A 2 -15.19 7.67 -13.32
N PRO A 3 -15.24 8.87 -12.74
CA PRO A 3 -14.55 9.18 -11.49
C PRO A 3 -14.76 8.11 -10.40
N SER A 4 -15.96 7.54 -10.28
CA SER A 4 -16.30 6.40 -9.42
C SER A 4 -15.41 5.17 -9.67
N LEU A 5 -15.24 4.80 -10.94
CA LEU A 5 -14.44 3.65 -11.33
C LEU A 5 -12.93 3.89 -11.07
N VAL A 6 -12.46 5.12 -11.27
CA VAL A 6 -11.06 5.51 -10.97
C VAL A 6 -10.77 5.39 -9.47
N LYS A 7 -11.64 5.91 -8.60
CA LYS A 7 -11.48 5.79 -7.15
C LYS A 7 -11.44 4.33 -6.69
N MET A 8 -12.22 3.45 -7.32
CA MET A 8 -12.16 2.01 -7.04
C MET A 8 -10.79 1.41 -7.36
N TRP A 9 -10.23 1.68 -8.54
CA TRP A 9 -8.90 1.17 -8.92
C TRP A 9 -7.79 1.70 -8.01
N ILE A 10 -7.89 2.95 -7.55
CA ILE A 10 -6.96 3.53 -6.57
C ILE A 10 -7.06 2.78 -5.24
N SER A 11 -8.26 2.50 -4.74
CA SER A 11 -8.46 1.70 -3.53
C SER A 11 -7.92 0.27 -3.69
N LEU A 12 -8.13 -0.34 -4.86
CA LEU A 12 -7.59 -1.67 -5.17
C LEU A 12 -6.06 -1.68 -5.15
N ALA A 13 -5.43 -0.65 -5.74
CA ALA A 13 -3.98 -0.47 -5.68
C ALA A 13 -3.50 -0.29 -4.22
N GLY A 14 -4.22 0.49 -3.42
CA GLY A 14 -3.93 0.66 -1.99
C GLY A 14 -3.97 -0.66 -1.22
N MET A 15 -5.02 -1.45 -1.39
CA MET A 15 -5.13 -2.79 -0.79
C MET A 15 -4.03 -3.74 -1.26
N GLY A 16 -3.68 -3.69 -2.56
CA GLY A 16 -2.55 -4.44 -3.12
C GLY A 16 -1.21 -4.07 -2.49
N PHE A 17 -0.95 -2.78 -2.26
CA PHE A 17 0.25 -2.33 -1.57
C PHE A 17 0.29 -2.74 -0.10
N MET A 18 -0.83 -2.76 0.61
CA MET A 18 -0.88 -3.30 1.98
C MET A 18 -0.55 -4.79 2.02
N PHE A 19 -1.13 -5.57 1.11
CA PHE A 19 -0.85 -6.99 1.00
C PHE A 19 0.63 -7.26 0.67
N LEU A 20 1.19 -6.51 -0.29
CA LEU A 20 2.59 -6.63 -0.66
C LEU A 20 3.52 -6.22 0.49
N SER A 21 3.18 -5.14 1.21
CA SER A 21 3.90 -4.72 2.41
C SER A 21 3.94 -5.83 3.46
N LEU A 22 2.81 -6.51 3.73
CA LEU A 22 2.76 -7.62 4.67
C LEU A 22 3.73 -8.75 4.29
N ILE A 23 3.81 -9.11 3.01
CA ILE A 23 4.77 -10.11 2.51
C ILE A 23 6.20 -9.66 2.79
N PHE A 24 6.55 -8.41 2.48
CA PHE A 24 7.90 -7.89 2.72
C PHE A 24 8.24 -7.81 4.21
N ILE A 25 7.29 -7.43 5.07
CA ILE A 25 7.47 -7.45 6.53
C ILE A 25 7.74 -8.88 7.00
N TYR A 26 6.97 -9.85 6.53
CA TYR A 26 7.16 -11.25 6.86
C TYR A 26 8.56 -11.74 6.44
N PHE A 27 8.98 -11.46 5.21
CA PHE A 27 10.32 -11.83 4.74
C PHE A 27 11.44 -11.16 5.56
N SER A 28 11.32 -9.85 5.82
CA SER A 28 12.28 -9.07 6.61
C SER A 28 12.43 -9.63 8.03
N ARG A 29 11.32 -10.01 8.68
CA ARG A 29 11.34 -10.46 10.08
C ARG A 29 11.73 -11.92 10.26
N PHE A 30 11.33 -12.81 9.35
CA PHE A 30 11.44 -14.25 9.57
C PHE A 30 12.48 -14.95 8.68
N LYS A 31 12.73 -14.45 7.47
CA LYS A 31 13.66 -15.11 6.51
C LYS A 31 15.01 -14.43 6.37
N LEU A 32 15.07 -13.10 6.51
CA LEU A 32 16.27 -12.33 6.18
C LEU A 32 17.05 -11.94 7.44
N LYS A 33 18.37 -11.96 7.34
CA LYS A 33 19.32 -11.55 8.41
C LYS A 33 20.28 -10.49 7.87
N GLY A 34 20.87 -9.69 8.76
CA GLY A 34 21.85 -8.66 8.40
C GLY A 34 21.28 -7.50 7.60
N ILE A 35 22.03 -7.00 6.62
CA ILE A 35 21.73 -5.79 5.84
C ILE A 35 20.47 -5.96 4.96
N PHE A 36 20.25 -7.15 4.40
CA PHE A 36 19.08 -7.44 3.56
C PHE A 36 17.75 -7.31 4.32
N ARG A 37 17.75 -7.56 5.64
CA ARG A 37 16.59 -7.37 6.51
C ARG A 37 16.22 -5.88 6.62
N ILE A 38 17.21 -5.00 6.71
CA ILE A 38 17.00 -3.55 6.82
C ILE A 38 16.44 -3.00 5.51
N PHE A 39 17.05 -3.35 4.37
CA PHE A 39 16.55 -2.92 3.05
C PHE A 39 15.11 -3.36 2.79
N THR A 40 14.80 -4.63 3.05
CA THR A 40 13.42 -5.13 2.87
C THR A 40 12.43 -4.51 3.86
N ALA A 41 12.86 -4.21 5.09
CA ALA A 41 12.01 -3.48 6.04
C ALA A 41 11.68 -2.08 5.52
N ILE A 42 12.67 -1.34 5.01
CA ILE A 42 12.47 0.02 4.47
C ILE A 42 11.47 -0.01 3.31
N ILE A 43 11.62 -0.95 2.38
CA ILE A 43 10.68 -1.12 1.26
C ILE A 43 9.28 -1.44 1.78
N ALA A 44 9.16 -2.33 2.77
CA ALA A 44 7.87 -2.71 3.33
C ALA A 44 7.14 -1.53 3.97
N TYR A 45 7.85 -0.72 4.77
CA TYR A 45 7.29 0.48 5.39
C TYR A 45 6.94 1.56 4.36
N ALA A 46 7.75 1.73 3.32
CA ALA A 46 7.43 2.64 2.22
C ALA A 46 6.11 2.25 1.53
N LEU A 47 5.92 0.96 1.22
CA LEU A 47 4.68 0.44 0.65
C LEU A 47 3.47 0.65 1.57
N MET A 48 3.66 0.45 2.88
CA MET A 48 2.62 0.66 3.89
C MET A 48 2.19 2.13 3.98
N ILE A 49 3.14 3.05 3.95
CA ILE A 49 2.87 4.50 3.94
C ILE A 49 2.15 4.90 2.65
N MET A 50 2.64 4.44 1.49
CA MET A 50 2.01 4.71 0.20
C MET A 50 0.56 4.21 0.15
N ALA A 51 0.29 3.01 0.67
CA ALA A 51 -1.06 2.49 0.78
C ALA A 51 -1.96 3.39 1.65
N GLY A 52 -1.45 3.82 2.81
CA GLY A 52 -2.17 4.75 3.69
C GLY A 52 -2.48 6.08 3.00
N LEU A 53 -1.53 6.65 2.25
CA LEU A 53 -1.73 7.89 1.49
C LEU A 53 -2.78 7.74 0.38
N LEU A 54 -2.78 6.61 -0.35
CA LEU A 54 -3.79 6.33 -1.37
C LEU A 54 -5.19 6.23 -0.77
N ILE A 55 -5.34 5.51 0.34
CA ILE A 55 -6.63 5.36 1.02
C ILE A 55 -7.10 6.72 1.56
N LEU A 56 -6.21 7.51 2.17
CA LEU A 56 -6.55 8.86 2.64
C LEU A 56 -7.01 9.76 1.49
N PHE A 57 -6.33 9.72 0.35
CA PHE A 57 -6.73 10.45 -0.85
C PHE A 57 -8.15 10.07 -1.29
N VAL A 58 -8.47 8.78 -1.34
CA VAL A 58 -9.81 8.31 -1.74
C VAL A 58 -10.88 8.75 -0.73
N VAL A 59 -10.63 8.59 0.57
CA VAL A 59 -11.58 8.93 1.63
C VAL A 59 -11.87 10.44 1.68
N LEU A 60 -10.83 11.27 1.60
CA LEU A 60 -10.97 12.73 1.61
C LEU A 60 -11.64 13.27 0.34
N SER A 61 -11.52 12.57 -0.77
CA SER A 61 -12.15 12.96 -2.04
C SER A 61 -13.68 12.82 -2.05
N GLY A 62 -14.29 12.33 -0.97
CA GLY A 62 -15.74 12.22 -0.81
C GLY A 62 -16.42 11.27 -1.82
N PRO A 63 -17.75 11.12 -1.75
CA PRO A 63 -18.52 10.34 -2.73
C PRO A 63 -18.41 10.95 -4.13
N THR A 64 -18.17 10.12 -5.13
CA THR A 64 -18.42 10.49 -6.54
C THR A 64 -19.91 10.38 -6.83
N ILE A 65 -20.46 11.38 -7.52
CA ILE A 65 -21.90 11.51 -7.81
C ILE A 65 -22.22 11.03 -9.25
N ASP A 66 -21.17 10.70 -10.00
CA ASP A 66 -21.16 10.15 -11.35
C ASP A 66 -21.39 8.63 -11.43
#